data_AF-A0A7Y3AY60-F1
#
_entry.id   AF-A0A7Y3AY60-F1
#
_cell.length_a   1.000
_cell.length_b   1.000
_cell.length_c   1.000
_cell.angle_alpha   90.00
_cell.angle_beta   90.00
_cell.angle_gamma   90.00
#
_symmetry.space_group_name_H-M   'P 1'
#
loop_
_entity.id
_entity.type
_entity.pdbx_description
1 polymer ?
#
loop_
_entity_poly.entity_id
_entity_poly.type
_entity_poly.pdbx_seq_one_letter_code
_entity_poly.pdbx_strand_id
1 'polypeptide(L)'
;SSEARKKFSKIAKEEGWAGDEHQWLWSSRIGGKSKLLLVVPHSDFADMTPPETTFYEFMTTKMSADEADAMFDNFGSGFSGSEFTVWMHREDLSINDSE
;
A
#
# COMPACT_ATOMS: atom_id res chain seq x y z
N SER A 1 -13.40 -3.87 6.15
CA SER A 1 -13.78 -2.65 5.36
C SER A 1 -13.27 -1.38 6.07
N SER A 2 -13.44 -0.18 5.49
CA SER A 2 -12.80 1.15 5.80
C SER A 2 -12.10 1.39 7.16
N GLU A 3 -12.65 0.94 8.28
CA GLU A 3 -12.04 1.04 9.61
C GLU A 3 -10.72 0.28 9.75
N ALA A 4 -10.62 -0.93 9.22
CA ALA A 4 -9.35 -1.68 9.22
C ALA A 4 -8.26 -0.92 8.43
N ARG A 5 -8.63 -0.33 7.29
CA ARG A 5 -7.76 0.54 6.49
C ARG A 5 -7.28 1.76 7.28
N LYS A 6 -8.19 2.44 7.99
CA LYS A 6 -7.83 3.59 8.85
C LYS A 6 -6.85 3.17 9.95
N LYS A 7 -7.11 2.05 10.62
CA LYS A 7 -6.25 1.53 11.69
C LYS A 7 -4.87 1.12 11.16
N PHE A 8 -4.79 0.46 9.99
CA PHE A 8 -3.49 0.20 9.33
C PHE A 8 -2.75 1.50 9.04
N SER A 9 -3.45 2.47 8.45
CA SER A 9 -2.85 3.76 8.09
C SER A 9 -2.33 4.52 9.31
N LYS A 10 -3.07 4.46 10.41
CA LYS A 10 -2.70 5.08 11.68
C LYS A 10 -1.43 4.45 12.24
N ILE A 11 -1.42 3.13 12.39
CA ILE A 11 -0.27 2.40 12.94
C ILE A 11 0.96 2.60 12.04
N ALA A 12 0.80 2.47 10.72
CA ALA A 12 1.89 2.69 9.78
C ALA A 12 2.54 4.07 9.97
N LYS A 13 1.75 5.14 10.10
CA LYS A 13 2.23 6.52 10.27
C LYS A 13 2.79 6.82 11.65
N GLU A 14 2.16 6.33 12.71
CA GLU A 14 2.53 6.66 14.09
C GLU A 14 3.70 5.80 14.60
N GLU A 15 3.83 4.57 14.10
CA GLU A 15 4.77 3.58 14.62
C GLU A 15 6.01 3.38 13.74
N GLY A 16 6.17 4.21 12.70
CA GLY A 16 7.41 4.35 11.91
C GLY A 16 7.55 3.42 10.71
N TRP A 17 6.48 2.73 10.27
CA TRP A 17 6.53 1.96 9.02
C TRP A 17 6.37 2.87 7.80
N ALA A 18 5.59 3.94 7.93
CA ALA A 18 5.39 4.96 6.92
C ALA A 18 6.22 6.19 7.27
N GLY A 19 6.97 6.69 6.30
CA GLY A 19 7.80 7.87 6.46
C GLY A 19 8.43 8.26 5.13
N ASP A 20 9.38 9.20 5.15
CA ASP A 20 10.05 9.71 3.95
C ASP A 20 10.66 8.59 3.10
N GLU A 21 11.21 7.57 3.75
CA GLU A 21 11.85 6.40 3.11
C GLU A 21 10.87 5.29 2.73
N HIS A 22 9.60 5.36 3.17
CA HIS A 22 8.57 4.37 2.86
C HIS A 22 7.26 5.08 2.55
N GLN A 23 7.25 5.72 1.38
CA GLN A 23 6.07 6.39 0.84
C GLN A 23 5.03 5.36 0.41
N TRP A 24 3.76 5.65 0.67
CA TRP A 24 2.66 4.84 0.18
C TRP A 24 1.35 5.63 0.22
N LEU A 25 0.35 5.20 -0.57
CA LEU A 25 -1.00 5.78 -0.51
C LEU A 25 -2.09 4.76 -0.83
N TRP A 26 -3.27 5.00 -0.27
CA TRP A 26 -4.50 4.36 -0.72
C TRP A 26 -5.11 5.16 -1.87
N SER A 27 -5.47 4.48 -2.96
CA SER A 27 -6.23 5.07 -4.06
C SER A 27 -7.47 4.23 -4.37
N SER A 28 -8.53 4.86 -4.83
CA SER A 28 -9.74 4.20 -5.32
C SER A 28 -9.97 4.60 -6.76
N ARG A 29 -10.30 3.65 -7.63
CA ARG A 29 -10.66 3.98 -9.02
C ARG A 29 -11.96 4.77 -9.07
N ILE A 30 -11.99 5.80 -9.90
CA ILE A 30 -13.18 6.63 -10.16
C ILE A 30 -14.19 5.89 -11.05
N GLY A 31 -13.74 5.02 -11.96
CA GLY A 31 -14.58 4.29 -12.90
C GLY A 31 -14.24 2.80 -13.04
N GLY A 32 -15.19 2.02 -13.57
CA GLY A 32 -15.06 0.57 -13.77
C GLY A 32 -15.40 -0.24 -12.52
N LYS A 33 -14.89 -1.47 -12.44
CA LYS A 33 -15.07 -2.33 -11.26
C LYS A 33 -14.43 -1.66 -10.04
N SER A 34 -15.14 -1.72 -8.90
CA SER A 34 -14.61 -1.23 -7.62
C SER A 34 -13.27 -1.89 -7.30
N LYS A 35 -12.23 -1.07 -7.12
CA LYS A 35 -10.88 -1.49 -6.75
C LYS A 35 -10.31 -0.52 -5.73
N LEU A 36 -9.73 -1.06 -4.66
CA LEU A 36 -8.84 -0.34 -3.76
C LEU A 36 -7.41 -0.66 -4.18
N LEU A 37 -6.57 0.37 -4.29
CA LEU A 37 -5.17 0.27 -4.65
C LEU A 37 -4.32 0.70 -3.44
N LEU A 38 -3.30 -0.11 -3.12
CA LEU A 38 -2.14 0.32 -2.35
C LEU A 38 -1.06 0.68 -3.35
N VAL A 39 -0.63 1.93 -3.37
CA VAL A 39 0.41 2.41 -4.28
C VAL A 39 1.67 2.69 -3.49
N VAL A 40 2.78 2.08 -3.90
CA VAL A 40 4.12 2.30 -3.35
C VAL A 40 4.99 2.82 -4.51
N PRO A 41 5.44 4.09 -4.47
CA PRO A 41 6.31 4.64 -5.50
C PRO A 41 7.74 4.12 -5.31
N HIS A 42 8.40 3.80 -6.41
CA HIS A 42 9.81 3.41 -6.46
C HIS A 42 10.51 4.24 -7.52
N SER A 43 11.81 4.50 -7.34
CA SER A 43 12.58 5.30 -8.31
C SER A 43 12.92 4.48 -9.56
N ASP A 44 13.20 3.19 -9.36
CA ASP A 44 13.49 2.23 -10.42
C ASP A 44 13.02 0.80 -10.06
N PHE A 45 13.33 -0.17 -10.92
CA PHE A 45 12.97 -1.57 -10.71
C PHE A 45 13.79 -2.28 -9.63
N ALA A 46 15.02 -1.84 -9.35
CA ALA A 46 15.84 -2.44 -8.29
C ALA A 46 15.27 -2.10 -6.91
N ASP A 47 14.73 -0.90 -6.76
CA ASP A 47 14.02 -0.44 -5.55
C ASP A 47 12.70 -1.19 -5.28
N MET A 48 12.17 -1.94 -6.26
CA MET A 48 10.98 -2.78 -6.07
C MET A 48 11.29 -4.09 -5.33
N THR A 49 12.54 -4.29 -4.91
CA THR A 49 12.91 -5.42 -4.06
C THR A 49 12.03 -5.42 -2.80
N PRO A 50 11.40 -6.55 -2.45
CA PRO A 50 10.57 -6.62 -1.25
C PRO A 50 11.34 -6.13 -0.02
N PRO A 51 10.71 -5.37 0.88
CA PRO A 51 11.38 -4.92 2.09
C PRO A 51 11.79 -6.12 2.95
N GLU A 52 12.89 -5.97 3.70
CA GLU A 52 13.36 -7.03 4.61
C GLU A 52 12.33 -7.43 5.66
N THR A 53 11.50 -6.47 6.11
CA THR A 53 10.39 -6.68 7.02
C THR A 53 9.07 -6.40 6.30
N THR A 54 8.21 -7.40 6.24
CA THR A 54 6.86 -7.26 5.69
C THR A 54 5.99 -6.39 6.60
N PHE A 55 4.94 -5.79 6.05
CA PHE A 55 3.99 -5.03 6.87
C PHE A 55 3.31 -5.90 7.94
N TYR A 56 3.07 -7.18 7.65
CA TYR A 56 2.53 -8.11 8.64
C TYR A 56 3.50 -8.31 9.81
N GLU A 57 4.77 -8.62 9.54
CA GLU A 57 5.79 -8.77 10.58
C GLU A 57 5.92 -7.50 11.41
N PHE A 58 5.97 -6.34 10.76
CA PHE A 58 5.95 -5.06 11.46
C PHE A 58 4.76 -4.93 12.41
N MET A 59 3.55 -5.27 11.97
CA MET A 59 2.35 -5.21 12.80
C MET A 59 2.45 -6.13 14.02
N THR A 60 3.00 -7.34 13.87
CA THR A 60 3.22 -8.27 15.00
C THR A 60 4.26 -7.78 16.02
N THR A 61 5.09 -6.80 15.68
CA THR A 61 5.96 -6.12 16.67
C THR A 61 5.21 -5.09 17.52
N LYS A 62 4.03 -4.64 17.07
CA LYS A 62 3.23 -3.56 17.69
C LYS A 62 1.97 -4.06 18.39
N MET A 63 1.51 -5.26 18.04
CA MET A 63 0.34 -5.92 18.65
C MET A 63 0.55 -7.44 18.69
N SER A 64 -0.36 -8.16 19.34
CA SER A 64 -0.28 -9.63 19.34
C SER A 64 -0.51 -10.22 17.94
N ALA A 65 0.02 -11.42 17.70
CA ALA A 65 -0.19 -12.14 16.44
C ALA A 65 -1.68 -12.36 16.15
N ASP A 66 -2.46 -12.79 17.16
CA ASP A 66 -3.90 -13.01 17.05
C ASP A 66 -4.66 -11.73 16.64
N GLU A 67 -4.28 -10.58 17.21
CA GLU A 67 -4.88 -9.29 16.84
C GLU A 67 -4.50 -8.86 15.42
N ALA A 68 -3.25 -9.11 15.01
CA ALA A 68 -2.81 -8.85 13.65
C ALA A 68 -3.59 -9.72 12.66
N ASP A 69 -3.67 -11.03 12.90
CA ASP A 69 -4.41 -11.98 12.06
C ASP A 69 -5.87 -11.56 11.92
N ALA A 70 -6.57 -11.31 13.03
CA ALA A 70 -7.96 -10.87 13.00
C ALA A 70 -8.14 -9.56 12.19
N MET A 71 -7.15 -8.66 12.25
CA MET A 71 -7.17 -7.41 11.52
C MET A 71 -6.95 -7.60 10.01
N PHE A 72 -5.98 -8.44 9.63
CA PHE A 72 -5.71 -8.79 8.23
C PHE A 72 -6.86 -9.58 7.61
N ASP A 73 -7.48 -10.51 8.35
CA ASP A 73 -8.66 -11.26 7.91
C ASP A 73 -9.87 -10.36 7.70
N ASN A 74 -10.16 -9.45 8.65
CA ASN A 74 -11.25 -8.50 8.51
C ASN A 74 -11.03 -7.52 7.34
N PHE A 75 -9.78 -7.18 7.05
CA PHE A 75 -9.47 -6.38 5.87
C PHE A 75 -9.62 -7.20 4.59
N GLY A 76 -9.00 -8.38 4.54
CA GLY A 76 -8.94 -9.31 3.41
C GLY A 76 -10.31 -9.83 2.97
N SER A 77 -11.21 -10.10 3.92
CA SER A 77 -12.57 -10.62 3.66
C SER A 77 -13.43 -9.69 2.79
N GLY A 78 -13.07 -8.40 2.69
CA GLY A 78 -13.72 -7.45 1.79
C GLY A 78 -13.32 -7.58 0.32
N PHE A 79 -12.36 -8.46 0.00
CA PHE A 79 -11.81 -8.62 -1.35
C PHE A 79 -12.04 -10.05 -1.86
N SER A 80 -12.41 -10.16 -3.13
CA SER A 80 -12.51 -11.44 -3.83
C SER A 80 -11.19 -11.90 -4.47
N GLY A 81 -10.15 -11.07 -4.39
CA GLY A 81 -8.83 -11.33 -4.93
C GLY A 81 -7.94 -10.09 -4.89
N SER A 82 -6.68 -10.28 -5.25
CA SER A 82 -5.68 -9.22 -5.40
C SER A 82 -5.07 -9.26 -6.80
N GLU A 83 -4.59 -8.11 -7.27
CA GLU A 83 -3.84 -7.97 -8.51
C GLU A 83 -2.63 -7.08 -8.24
N PHE A 84 -1.52 -7.34 -8.92
CA PHE A 84 -0.33 -6.49 -8.88
C PHE A 84 -0.10 -5.88 -10.26
N THR A 85 0.27 -4.61 -10.32
CA THR A 85 0.50 -3.90 -11.58
C THR A 85 1.60 -2.88 -11.38
N VAL A 86 2.60 -2.91 -12.27
CA VAL A 86 3.67 -1.92 -12.31
C VAL A 86 3.30 -0.82 -13.30
N TRP A 87 3.35 0.43 -12.86
CA TRP A 87 3.17 1.61 -13.69
C TRP A 87 4.54 2.26 -13.90
N MET A 88 4.92 2.45 -15.14
CA MET A 88 6.14 3.19 -15.49
C MET A 88 5.76 4.55 -16.05
N HIS A 89 6.47 5.59 -15.60
CA HIS A 89 6.40 6.89 -16.25
C HIS A 89 7.02 6.79 -17.64
N ARG A 90 6.33 7.37 -18.63
CA ARG A 90 6.73 7.43 -20.03
C ARG A 90 6.86 8.89 -20.43
N GLU A 91 8.08 9.40 -20.35
CA GLU A 91 8.39 10.80 -20.68
C GLU A 91 7.99 11.13 -22.13
N ASP A 92 8.18 10.19 -23.05
CA ASP A 92 7.81 10.33 -24.48
C ASP A 92 6.30 10.46 -24.74
N LEU A 93 5.48 10.12 -23.75
CA LEU A 93 4.01 10.25 -23.80
C LEU A 93 3.49 11.34 -22.85
N SER A 94 4.40 12.05 -22.17
CA SER A 94 4.06 13.13 -21.24
C SER A 94 3.98 14.46 -21.97
N ILE A 95 3.11 15.36 -21.49
CA ILE A 95 3.09 16.74 -21.98
C ILE A 95 4.34 17.43 -21.42
N ASN A 96 5.17 18.00 -22.28
CA ASN A 96 6.25 18.87 -21.86
C ASN A 96 5.66 20.26 -21.61
N ASP A 97 5.87 20.80 -20.41
CA ASP A 97 5.44 22.15 -20.01
C ASP A 97 6.22 23.29 -20.73
N SER A 98 6.94 22.99 -21.81
CA SER A 98 7.63 23.99 -22.62
C SER A 98 6.67 24.57 -23.68
N GLU A 99 5.83 25.53 -23.26
CA GLU A 99 5.30 26.60 -24.12
C GLU A 99 6.01 27.92 -23.81
#